data_AF-A0AA97KC68-F1
#
_entry.id   AF-A0AA97KC68-F1
#
_cell.length_a   1.000
_cell.length_b   1.000
_cell.length_c   1.000
_cell.angle_alpha   90.00
_cell.angle_beta   90.00
_cell.angle_gamma   90.00
#
_symmetry.space_group_name_H-M   'P 1'
#
loop_
_entity.id
_entity.type
_entity.pdbx_description
1 polymer ?
#
loop_
_entity_poly.entity_id
_entity_poly.type
_entity_poly.pdbx_seq_one_letter_code
_entity_poly.pdbx_strand_id
1 'polypeptide(L)'
;MKFQRKRDLKQQIRQMQSIIAVQEQGKKLFAQSTKDTLSKNRDLINFLLASVRDGMHELNFATKYDQVTINRACRDRKHLKIFLSKETMEKARELLSAYVFDRMNVHNLLQYEVKKRGEVLQEMQLRLQKLMELETPSPEIQAQLQIIRQLENNIEKMHVKISTGQNANTLYLKMIDVLRNEVAQLPFLLDNLEHMVEVYEGELNGMHLMAIDSMEATEMAKAEMENTESELIAEKKFRENSLSSQKKQIERIRAKEASDRHKKMQGRRDLAMEFPSLGGWETVRGAKLEVSKSQVEYQGLVTNEVEKIKNAVQCSHLWDIAGRFTAQKKSEENLQQQIAESEKKRRDLKAQLKKLELERAELKFHQTQNSISFNKLSKELRKNLEKEDARLQEVQSQAIRHQELLLHFENGVENLAMRLCGITVPGQEDLRMITGDIFEKLQFCEVKLMHLLKTCSNMPSDDFSKEETNETFVHVRNFLEESTRDEHENLRITFEEDEEDVREVFNFSDIDHSYVPNREELKKQGLKLIEDKTKVSKKKQRGPNKK
;
A
#
# COMPACT_ATOMS: atom_id res chain seq x y z
N MET A 1 -39.83 -97.50 -125.25
CA MET A 1 -41.16 -97.85 -125.80
C MET A 1 -42.18 -97.62 -124.69
N LYS A 2 -43.31 -96.91 -124.83
CA LYS A 2 -44.22 -96.69 -125.97
C LYS A 2 -44.50 -95.18 -126.17
N PHE A 3 -44.35 -94.74 -127.42
CA PHE A 3 -44.86 -93.48 -127.94
C PHE A 3 -46.33 -93.62 -128.33
N GLN A 4 -47.08 -92.51 -128.27
CA GLN A 4 -48.17 -92.05 -129.17
C GLN A 4 -49.21 -91.26 -128.34
N ARG A 5 -49.73 -90.09 -128.73
CA ARG A 5 -50.07 -89.58 -130.06
C ARG A 5 -50.13 -88.04 -130.03
N LYS A 6 -49.76 -87.41 -131.16
CA LYS A 6 -49.88 -85.97 -131.44
C LYS A 6 -51.33 -85.49 -131.25
N ARG A 7 -51.56 -84.52 -130.38
CA ARG A 7 -52.84 -83.78 -130.29
C ARG A 7 -52.91 -82.75 -131.43
N ASP A 8 -54.12 -82.53 -131.92
CA ASP A 8 -54.44 -81.64 -133.04
C ASP A 8 -54.02 -80.18 -132.75
N LEU A 9 -53.21 -79.60 -133.65
CA LEU A 9 -52.62 -78.26 -133.52
C LEU A 9 -53.69 -77.17 -133.28
N LYS A 10 -54.89 -77.31 -133.86
CA LYS A 10 -55.99 -76.36 -133.66
C LYS A 10 -56.53 -76.34 -132.22
N GLN A 11 -56.48 -77.47 -131.52
CA GLN A 11 -56.90 -77.56 -130.12
C GLN A 11 -55.82 -76.99 -129.18
N GLN A 12 -54.54 -77.19 -129.51
CA GLN A 12 -53.42 -76.54 -128.80
C GLN A 12 -53.46 -75.00 -128.95
N ILE A 13 -53.80 -74.48 -130.13
CA ILE A 13 -53.95 -73.02 -130.35
C ILE A 13 -55.09 -72.45 -129.50
N ARG A 14 -56.28 -73.09 -129.46
CA ARG A 14 -57.39 -72.63 -128.60
C ARG A 14 -57.06 -72.72 -127.11
N GLN A 15 -56.35 -73.78 -126.68
CA GLN A 15 -55.87 -73.89 -125.31
C GLN A 15 -54.86 -72.79 -124.97
N MET A 16 -53.90 -72.51 -125.85
CA MET A 16 -52.97 -71.38 -125.67
C MET A 16 -53.69 -70.04 -125.62
N GLN A 17 -54.68 -69.79 -126.48
CA GLN A 17 -55.48 -68.55 -126.46
C GLN A 17 -56.28 -68.40 -125.16
N SER A 18 -56.85 -69.49 -124.63
CA SER A 18 -57.53 -69.48 -123.33
C SER A 18 -56.56 -69.25 -122.16
N ILE A 19 -55.37 -69.87 -122.20
CA ILE A 19 -54.30 -69.64 -121.21
C ILE A 19 -53.84 -68.17 -121.26
N ILE A 20 -53.63 -67.62 -122.46
CA ILE A 20 -53.24 -66.21 -122.66
C ILE A 20 -54.34 -65.28 -122.12
N ALA A 21 -55.62 -65.54 -122.42
CA ALA A 21 -56.73 -64.73 -121.92
C ALA A 21 -56.82 -64.75 -120.38
N VAL A 22 -56.62 -65.91 -119.75
CA VAL A 22 -56.58 -66.04 -118.29
C VAL A 22 -55.35 -65.36 -117.70
N GLN A 23 -54.18 -65.46 -118.34
CA GLN A 23 -52.96 -64.77 -117.92
C GLN A 23 -53.10 -63.25 -118.06
N GLU A 24 -53.72 -62.76 -119.12
CA GLU A 24 -54.03 -61.34 -119.30
C GLU A 24 -55.05 -60.85 -118.28
N GLN A 25 -56.08 -61.64 -117.97
CA GLN A 25 -57.05 -61.33 -116.92
C GLN A 25 -56.39 -61.35 -115.53
N GLY A 26 -55.50 -62.30 -115.25
CA GLY A 26 -54.71 -62.36 -114.03
C GLY A 26 -53.76 -61.16 -113.88
N LYS A 27 -53.08 -60.75 -114.96
CA LYS A 27 -52.27 -59.53 -115.00
C LYS A 27 -53.11 -58.28 -114.73
N LYS A 28 -54.31 -58.19 -115.31
CA LYS A 28 -55.26 -57.08 -115.06
C LYS A 28 -55.72 -57.04 -113.61
N LEU A 29 -56.12 -58.18 -113.03
CA LEU A 29 -56.55 -58.28 -111.63
C LEU A 29 -55.40 -57.97 -110.66
N PHE A 30 -54.18 -58.44 -110.94
CA PHE A 30 -53.01 -58.13 -110.12
C PHE A 30 -52.63 -56.64 -110.20
N ALA A 31 -52.65 -56.04 -111.41
CA ALA A 31 -52.44 -54.62 -111.58
C ALA A 31 -53.52 -53.79 -110.85
N GLN A 32 -54.78 -54.22 -110.91
CA GLN A 32 -55.88 -53.59 -110.18
C GLN A 32 -55.69 -53.70 -108.66
N SER A 33 -55.37 -54.89 -108.15
CA SER A 33 -55.09 -55.11 -106.73
C SER A 33 -53.92 -54.26 -106.24
N THR A 34 -52.83 -54.19 -107.02
CA THR A 34 -51.66 -53.36 -106.71
C THR A 34 -52.04 -51.88 -106.69
N LYS A 35 -52.85 -51.42 -107.65
CA LYS A 35 -53.36 -50.05 -107.72
C LYS A 35 -54.27 -49.71 -106.53
N ASP A 36 -55.14 -50.64 -106.13
CA ASP A 36 -56.01 -50.48 -104.97
C ASP A 36 -55.21 -50.45 -103.66
N THR A 37 -54.18 -51.30 -103.52
CA THR A 37 -53.27 -51.24 -102.37
C THR A 37 -52.48 -49.94 -102.34
N LEU A 38 -52.05 -49.44 -103.50
CA LEU A 38 -51.31 -48.19 -103.59
C LEU A 38 -52.20 -46.97 -103.28
N SER A 39 -53.48 -47.02 -103.68
CA SER A 39 -54.49 -46.04 -103.27
C SER A 39 -54.70 -46.05 -101.76
N LYS A 40 -54.95 -47.23 -101.17
CA LYS A 40 -55.12 -47.37 -99.70
C LYS A 40 -53.89 -46.88 -98.93
N ASN A 41 -52.69 -47.20 -99.40
CA ASN A 41 -51.45 -46.71 -98.78
C ASN A 41 -51.31 -45.20 -98.91
N ARG A 42 -51.69 -44.61 -100.04
CA ARG A 42 -51.71 -43.16 -100.23
C ARG A 42 -52.67 -42.49 -99.26
N ASP A 43 -53.87 -43.05 -99.09
CA ASP A 43 -54.88 -42.54 -98.15
C ASP A 43 -54.40 -42.66 -96.71
N LEU A 44 -53.75 -43.78 -96.34
CA LEU A 44 -53.16 -43.98 -95.01
C LEU A 44 -52.01 -42.99 -94.74
N ILE A 45 -51.13 -42.76 -95.70
CA ILE A 45 -50.04 -41.77 -95.56
C ILE A 45 -50.63 -40.37 -95.35
N ASN A 46 -51.65 -39.99 -96.13
CA ASN A 46 -52.31 -38.71 -95.97
C ASN A 46 -52.96 -38.57 -94.58
N PHE A 47 -53.60 -39.62 -94.09
CA PHE A 47 -54.16 -39.66 -92.73
C PHE A 47 -53.07 -39.51 -91.67
N LEU A 48 -51.97 -40.27 -91.75
CA LEU A 48 -50.86 -40.17 -90.80
C LEU A 48 -50.19 -38.78 -90.83
N LEU A 49 -50.01 -38.19 -92.01
CA LEU A 49 -49.48 -36.83 -92.14
C LEU A 49 -50.43 -35.79 -91.53
N ALA A 50 -51.75 -35.97 -91.65
CA ALA A 50 -52.72 -35.13 -90.97
C ALA A 50 -52.63 -35.30 -89.45
N SER A 51 -52.60 -36.54 -88.94
CA SER A 51 -52.44 -36.80 -87.50
C SER A 51 -51.13 -36.23 -86.93
N VAL A 52 -50.02 -36.32 -87.66
CA VAL A 52 -48.74 -35.71 -87.26
C VAL A 52 -48.84 -34.18 -87.24
N ARG A 53 -49.54 -33.59 -88.23
CA ARG A 53 -49.76 -32.14 -88.27
C ARG A 53 -50.62 -31.68 -87.09
N ASP A 54 -51.69 -32.40 -86.79
CA ASP A 54 -52.58 -32.11 -85.66
C ASP A 54 -51.84 -32.24 -84.33
N GLY A 55 -51.08 -33.32 -84.13
CA GLY A 55 -50.21 -33.49 -82.95
C GLY A 55 -49.15 -32.41 -82.82
N MET A 56 -48.57 -31.95 -83.94
CA MET A 56 -47.63 -30.81 -83.95
C MET A 56 -48.34 -29.50 -83.58
N HIS A 57 -49.59 -29.31 -84.00
CA HIS A 57 -50.39 -28.14 -83.60
C HIS A 57 -50.73 -28.17 -82.11
N GLU A 58 -51.14 -29.32 -81.57
CA GLU A 58 -51.41 -29.50 -80.13
C GLU A 58 -50.16 -29.25 -79.27
N LEU A 59 -49.01 -29.81 -79.66
CA LEU A 59 -47.73 -29.57 -78.99
C LEU A 59 -47.37 -28.09 -78.99
N ASN A 60 -47.48 -27.42 -80.13
CA ASN A 60 -47.21 -25.98 -80.24
C ASN A 60 -48.15 -25.14 -79.36
N PHE A 61 -49.42 -25.54 -79.24
CA PHE A 61 -50.38 -24.86 -78.37
C PHE A 61 -50.02 -25.05 -76.89
N ALA A 62 -49.68 -26.27 -76.48
CA ALA A 62 -49.22 -26.58 -75.13
C ALA A 62 -47.94 -25.81 -74.78
N THR A 63 -46.93 -25.79 -75.65
CA THR A 63 -45.69 -25.02 -75.44
C THR A 63 -45.95 -23.51 -75.30
N LYS A 64 -46.86 -22.95 -76.11
CA LYS A 64 -47.25 -21.54 -75.99
C LYS A 64 -47.94 -21.25 -74.66
N TYR A 65 -48.83 -22.15 -74.22
CA TYR A 65 -49.53 -22.02 -72.94
C TYR A 65 -48.55 -22.05 -71.75
N ASP A 66 -47.63 -23.01 -71.75
CA ASP A 66 -46.56 -23.11 -70.75
C ASP A 66 -45.73 -21.83 -70.72
N GLN A 67 -45.33 -21.33 -71.89
CA GLN A 67 -44.52 -20.13 -72.02
C GLN A 67 -45.24 -18.88 -71.50
N VAL A 68 -46.52 -18.71 -71.79
CA VAL A 68 -47.32 -17.58 -71.25
C VAL A 68 -47.44 -17.68 -69.72
N THR A 69 -47.68 -18.88 -69.21
CA THR A 69 -47.85 -19.14 -67.77
C THR A 69 -46.56 -18.85 -67.01
N ILE A 70 -45.42 -19.37 -67.49
CA ILE A 70 -44.08 -19.13 -66.92
C ILE A 70 -43.73 -17.64 -66.96
N ASN A 71 -44.01 -16.97 -68.09
CA ASN A 71 -43.75 -15.54 -68.24
C ASN A 71 -44.57 -14.67 -67.29
N ARG A 72 -45.82 -15.08 -66.99
CA ARG A 72 -46.69 -14.41 -66.02
C ARG A 72 -46.18 -14.62 -64.59
N ALA A 73 -45.80 -15.85 -64.24
CA ALA A 73 -45.30 -16.18 -62.90
C ALA A 73 -43.95 -15.50 -62.59
N CYS A 74 -43.08 -15.34 -63.59
CA CYS A 74 -41.76 -14.72 -63.45
C CYS A 74 -41.72 -13.24 -63.87
N ARG A 75 -42.86 -12.53 -63.85
CA ARG A 75 -42.97 -11.15 -64.36
C ARG A 75 -41.91 -10.21 -63.79
N ASP A 76 -41.69 -10.28 -62.48
CA ASP A 76 -40.79 -9.38 -61.75
C ASP A 76 -39.36 -9.92 -61.66
N ARG A 77 -39.12 -11.16 -62.12
CA ARG A 77 -37.84 -11.86 -62.00
C ARG A 77 -37.25 -12.16 -63.38
N LYS A 78 -36.67 -11.12 -63.99
CA LYS A 78 -36.13 -11.15 -65.37
C LYS A 78 -35.19 -12.32 -65.65
N HIS A 79 -34.27 -12.65 -64.74
CA HIS A 79 -33.31 -13.74 -64.93
C HIS A 79 -33.99 -15.13 -64.92
N LEU A 80 -34.89 -15.38 -63.95
CA LEU A 80 -35.63 -16.64 -63.88
C LEU A 80 -36.58 -16.80 -65.07
N LYS A 81 -37.19 -15.69 -65.53
CA LYS A 81 -38.03 -15.67 -66.73
C LYS A 81 -37.28 -16.15 -67.98
N ILE A 82 -36.05 -15.67 -68.18
CA ILE A 82 -35.23 -16.07 -69.33
C ILE A 82 -34.82 -17.54 -69.20
N PHE A 83 -34.38 -17.95 -68.00
CA PHE A 83 -33.93 -19.32 -67.71
C PHE A 83 -35.03 -20.37 -67.95
N LEU A 84 -36.26 -20.09 -67.55
CA LEU A 84 -37.38 -21.04 -67.64
C LEU A 84 -38.16 -20.98 -68.97
N SER A 85 -37.79 -20.07 -69.90
CA SER A 85 -38.56 -19.75 -71.11
C SER A 85 -38.67 -20.87 -72.16
N LYS A 86 -37.98 -21.98 -71.97
CA LYS A 86 -37.99 -23.13 -72.89
C LYS A 86 -38.39 -24.43 -72.21
N GLU A 87 -38.68 -24.37 -70.91
CA GLU A 87 -39.01 -25.53 -70.10
C GLU A 87 -40.52 -25.79 -70.09
N THR A 88 -40.90 -27.04 -69.86
CA THR A 88 -42.30 -27.37 -69.59
C THR A 88 -42.73 -26.79 -68.25
N MET A 89 -44.04 -26.60 -68.05
CA MET A 89 -44.57 -26.04 -66.79
C MET A 89 -44.15 -26.86 -65.56
N GLU A 90 -44.13 -28.19 -65.68
CA GLU A 90 -43.68 -29.09 -64.61
C GLU A 90 -42.20 -28.89 -64.28
N LYS A 91 -41.34 -28.84 -65.30
CA LYS A 91 -39.90 -28.66 -65.07
C LYS A 91 -39.57 -27.28 -64.51
N ALA A 92 -40.28 -26.26 -64.97
CA ALA A 92 -40.15 -24.90 -64.44
C ALA A 92 -40.58 -24.82 -62.97
N ARG A 93 -41.63 -25.54 -62.58
CA ARG A 93 -42.07 -25.63 -61.18
C ARG A 93 -41.03 -26.31 -60.29
N GLU A 94 -40.44 -27.42 -60.74
CA GLU A 94 -39.37 -28.09 -59.99
C GLU A 94 -38.15 -27.19 -59.78
N LEU A 95 -37.66 -26.56 -60.86
CA LEU A 95 -36.49 -25.68 -60.81
C LEU A 95 -36.73 -24.45 -59.92
N LEU A 96 -37.94 -23.88 -59.98
CA LEU A 96 -38.31 -22.76 -59.11
C LEU A 96 -38.41 -23.20 -57.65
N SER A 97 -38.97 -24.38 -57.39
CA SER A 97 -39.06 -24.93 -56.04
C SER A 97 -37.67 -25.16 -55.45
N ALA A 98 -36.77 -25.79 -56.20
CA ALA A 98 -35.37 -25.99 -55.80
C ALA A 98 -34.68 -24.66 -55.50
N TYR A 99 -34.81 -23.67 -56.39
CA TYR A 99 -34.26 -22.33 -56.18
C TYR A 99 -34.79 -21.65 -54.90
N VAL A 100 -36.08 -21.79 -54.60
CA VAL A 100 -36.68 -21.24 -53.38
C VAL A 100 -36.15 -21.95 -52.15
N PHE A 101 -36.03 -23.29 -52.17
CA PHE A 101 -35.45 -24.05 -51.08
C PHE A 101 -34.00 -23.67 -50.82
N ASP A 102 -33.17 -23.56 -51.85
CA ASP A 102 -31.78 -23.12 -51.71
C ASP A 102 -31.67 -21.73 -51.08
N ARG A 103 -32.52 -20.80 -51.54
CA ARG A 103 -32.59 -19.45 -50.95
C ARG A 103 -33.05 -19.46 -49.50
N MET A 104 -34.01 -20.31 -49.15
CA MET A 104 -34.49 -20.46 -47.77
C MET A 104 -33.40 -21.07 -46.88
N ASN A 105 -32.66 -22.06 -47.37
CA ASN A 105 -31.54 -22.67 -46.65
C ASN A 105 -30.43 -21.64 -46.38
N VAL A 106 -30.07 -20.83 -47.38
CA VAL A 106 -29.12 -19.73 -47.20
C VAL A 106 -29.64 -18.70 -46.20
N HIS A 107 -30.93 -18.35 -46.26
CA HIS A 107 -31.54 -17.43 -45.30
C HIS A 107 -31.47 -17.97 -43.87
N ASN A 108 -31.84 -19.23 -43.66
CA ASN A 108 -31.80 -19.89 -42.35
C ASN A 108 -30.37 -19.94 -41.80
N LEU A 109 -29.37 -20.24 -42.65
CA LEU A 109 -27.96 -20.22 -42.27
C LEU A 109 -27.51 -18.82 -41.84
N LEU A 110 -27.85 -17.80 -42.62
CA LEU A 110 -27.52 -16.41 -42.27
C LEU A 110 -28.23 -15.96 -40.98
N GLN A 111 -29.47 -16.39 -40.77
CA GLN A 111 -30.22 -16.08 -39.55
C GLN A 111 -29.56 -16.72 -38.31
N TYR A 112 -29.11 -17.96 -38.44
CA TYR A 112 -28.34 -18.64 -37.39
C TYR A 112 -27.03 -17.90 -37.09
N GLU A 113 -26.26 -17.53 -38.11
CA GLU A 113 -25.01 -16.77 -37.96
C GLU A 113 -25.23 -15.41 -37.29
N VAL A 114 -26.28 -14.68 -37.66
CA VAL A 114 -26.64 -13.42 -37.02
C VAL A 114 -26.98 -13.62 -35.54
N LYS A 115 -27.74 -14.68 -35.22
CA LYS A 115 -28.08 -15.00 -33.83
C LYS A 115 -26.82 -15.31 -33.00
N LYS A 116 -25.94 -16.18 -33.53
CA LYS A 116 -24.66 -16.53 -32.90
C LYS A 116 -23.78 -15.31 -32.66
N ARG A 117 -23.67 -14.41 -33.64
CA ARG A 117 -22.92 -13.14 -33.47
C ARG A 117 -23.58 -12.22 -32.45
N GLY A 118 -24.91 -12.20 -32.37
CA GLY A 118 -25.65 -11.46 -31.35
C GLY A 118 -25.36 -11.95 -29.93
N GLU A 119 -25.31 -13.27 -29.74
CA GLU A 119 -24.97 -13.89 -28.45
C GLU A 119 -23.54 -13.52 -28.01
N VAL A 120 -22.56 -13.62 -28.91
CA VAL A 120 -21.17 -13.20 -28.64
C VAL A 120 -21.08 -11.71 -28.31
N LEU A 121 -21.82 -10.86 -29.02
CA LEU A 121 -21.84 -9.42 -28.74
C LEU A 121 -22.41 -9.11 -27.35
N GLN A 122 -23.48 -9.79 -26.95
CA GLN A 122 -24.06 -9.65 -25.61
C GLN A 122 -23.08 -10.10 -24.52
N GLU A 123 -22.38 -11.22 -24.73
CA GLU A 123 -21.36 -11.70 -23.81
C GLU A 123 -20.21 -10.68 -23.67
N MET A 124 -19.72 -10.13 -24.78
CA MET A 124 -18.69 -9.09 -24.77
C MET A 124 -19.16 -7.81 -24.06
N GLN A 125 -20.40 -7.38 -24.27
CA GLN A 125 -20.97 -6.22 -23.59
C GLN A 125 -21.08 -6.44 -22.08
N LEU A 126 -21.53 -7.62 -21.65
CA LEU A 126 -21.61 -7.98 -20.24
C LEU A 126 -20.22 -8.03 -19.59
N ARG A 127 -19.22 -8.56 -20.30
CA ARG A 127 -17.83 -8.57 -19.83
C ARG A 127 -17.27 -7.15 -19.73
N LEU A 128 -17.54 -6.28 -20.68
CA LEU A 128 -17.14 -4.88 -20.63
C LEU A 128 -17.77 -4.17 -19.42
N GLN A 129 -19.07 -4.39 -19.18
CA GLN A 129 -19.76 -3.79 -18.03
C GLN A 129 -19.13 -4.23 -16.69
N LYS A 130 -18.85 -5.53 -16.53
CA LYS A 130 -18.14 -6.05 -15.34
C LYS A 130 -16.77 -5.39 -15.14
N LEU A 131 -16.03 -5.17 -16.23
CA LEU A 131 -14.73 -4.48 -16.17
C LEU A 131 -14.88 -3.01 -15.77
N MET A 132 -15.90 -2.31 -16.26
CA MET A 132 -16.18 -0.92 -15.87
C MET A 132 -16.57 -0.83 -14.38
N GLU A 133 -17.35 -1.77 -13.87
CA GLU A 133 -17.72 -1.84 -12.44
C GLU A 133 -16.49 -2.11 -11.55
N LEU A 134 -15.51 -2.88 -12.03
CA LEU A 134 -14.22 -3.09 -11.34
C LEU A 134 -13.33 -1.83 -11.35
N GLU A 135 -13.39 -1.01 -12.40
CA GLU A 135 -12.59 0.22 -12.51
C GLU A 135 -13.14 1.36 -11.64
N THR A 136 -14.45 1.41 -11.42
CA THR A 136 -15.02 2.34 -10.43
C THR A 136 -14.63 1.89 -9.02
N PRO A 137 -13.89 2.69 -8.25
CA PRO A 137 -13.47 2.29 -6.91
C PRO A 137 -14.70 2.04 -6.04
N SER A 138 -14.76 0.84 -5.46
CA SER A 138 -15.79 0.47 -4.49
C SER A 138 -15.91 1.56 -3.41
N PRO A 139 -17.13 1.84 -2.89
CA PRO A 139 -17.31 2.76 -1.77
C PRO A 139 -16.41 2.43 -0.57
N GLU A 140 -16.06 1.16 -0.37
CA GLU A 140 -15.10 0.73 0.66
C GLU A 140 -13.68 1.24 0.38
N ILE A 141 -13.20 1.14 -0.85
CA ILE A 141 -11.87 1.65 -1.25
C ILE A 141 -11.86 3.18 -1.10
N GLN A 142 -12.94 3.85 -1.46
CA GLN A 142 -13.06 5.30 -1.28
C GLN A 142 -13.05 5.71 0.20
N ALA A 143 -13.74 4.95 1.07
CA ALA A 143 -13.70 5.15 2.51
C ALA A 143 -12.29 4.90 3.08
N GLN A 144 -11.61 3.84 2.64
CA GLN A 144 -10.21 3.57 3.00
C GLN A 144 -9.28 4.70 2.57
N LEU A 145 -9.43 5.25 1.36
CA LEU A 145 -8.65 6.39 0.90
C LEU A 145 -8.89 7.65 1.74
N GLN A 146 -10.12 7.87 2.22
CA GLN A 146 -10.41 8.97 3.16
C GLN A 146 -9.74 8.73 4.53
N ILE A 147 -9.78 7.50 5.04
CA ILE A 147 -9.10 7.13 6.29
C ILE A 147 -7.59 7.34 6.16
N ILE A 148 -6.98 6.91 5.04
CA ILE A 148 -5.55 7.13 4.76
C ILE A 148 -5.23 8.62 4.79
N ARG A 149 -6.00 9.47 4.08
CA ARG A 149 -5.81 10.93 4.10
C ARG A 149 -5.95 11.52 5.51
N GLN A 150 -6.89 11.01 6.31
CA GLN A 150 -7.07 11.45 7.71
C GLN A 150 -5.84 11.08 8.55
N LEU A 151 -5.32 9.85 8.40
CA LEU A 151 -4.14 9.37 9.10
C LEU A 151 -2.89 10.15 8.70
N GLU A 152 -2.69 10.39 7.41
CA GLU A 152 -1.59 11.22 6.89
C GLU A 152 -1.62 12.63 7.51
N ASN A 153 -2.79 13.28 7.52
CA ASN A 153 -2.96 14.60 8.15
C ASN A 153 -2.68 14.57 9.66
N ASN A 154 -3.06 13.50 10.35
CA ASN A 154 -2.80 13.35 11.78
C ASN A 154 -1.31 13.13 12.06
N ILE A 155 -0.63 12.36 11.22
CA ILE A 155 0.82 12.12 11.29
C ILE A 155 1.58 13.43 11.07
N GLU A 156 1.20 14.23 10.06
CA GLU A 156 1.82 15.52 9.78
C GLU A 156 1.64 16.48 10.97
N LYS A 157 0.41 16.58 11.51
CA LYS A 157 0.14 17.36 12.73
C LYS A 157 0.99 16.91 13.92
N MET A 158 1.20 15.60 14.06
CA MET A 158 2.03 15.05 15.14
C MET A 158 3.51 15.38 14.93
N HIS A 159 4.02 15.33 13.70
CA HIS A 159 5.38 15.77 13.37
C HIS A 159 5.60 17.25 13.72
N VAL A 160 4.65 18.12 13.37
CA VAL A 160 4.72 19.55 13.72
C VAL A 160 4.76 19.72 15.25
N LYS A 161 3.92 18.99 16.00
CA LYS A 161 3.92 19.01 17.48
C LYS A 161 5.23 18.51 18.08
N ILE A 162 5.80 17.45 17.54
CA ILE A 162 7.10 16.91 17.99
C ILE A 162 8.20 17.94 17.73
N SER A 163 8.25 18.53 16.54
CA SER A 163 9.24 19.56 16.20
C SER A 163 9.12 20.79 17.09
N THR A 164 7.90 21.26 17.37
CA THR A 164 7.68 22.36 18.32
C THR A 164 8.09 21.99 19.74
N GLY A 165 7.78 20.78 20.20
CA GLY A 165 8.23 20.26 21.49
C GLY A 165 9.76 20.17 21.61
N GLN A 166 10.43 19.71 20.55
CA GLN A 166 11.90 19.67 20.48
C GLN A 166 12.52 21.06 20.52
N ASN A 167 11.94 22.03 19.81
CA ASN A 167 12.39 23.43 19.84
C ASN A 167 12.23 24.04 21.23
N ALA A 168 11.09 23.81 21.88
CA ALA A 168 10.86 24.26 23.26
C ALA A 168 11.84 23.61 24.24
N ASN A 169 12.07 22.29 24.15
CA ASN A 169 13.05 21.59 24.98
C ASN A 169 14.47 22.14 24.78
N THR A 170 14.86 22.38 23.53
CA THR A 170 16.17 22.97 23.21
C THR A 170 16.32 24.37 23.83
N LEU A 171 15.26 25.17 23.82
CA LEU A 171 15.25 26.48 24.46
C LEU A 171 15.39 26.36 25.99
N TYR A 172 14.64 25.46 26.62
CA TYR A 172 14.74 25.22 28.06
C TYR A 172 16.13 24.74 28.47
N LEU A 173 16.74 23.83 27.72
CA LEU A 173 18.11 23.38 27.98
C LEU A 173 19.12 24.53 27.89
N LYS A 174 19.02 25.38 26.86
CA LYS A 174 19.86 26.59 26.75
C LYS A 174 19.67 27.54 27.93
N MET A 175 18.43 27.71 28.39
CA MET A 175 18.15 28.57 29.54
C MET A 175 18.72 27.99 30.84
N ILE A 176 18.65 26.67 31.02
CA ILE A 176 19.30 25.98 32.14
C ILE A 176 20.81 26.18 32.10
N ASP A 177 21.44 26.10 30.93
CA ASP A 177 22.89 26.32 30.81
C ASP A 177 23.29 27.76 31.19
N VAL A 178 22.51 28.76 30.78
CA VAL A 178 22.73 30.16 31.20
C VAL A 178 22.58 30.30 32.71
N LEU A 179 21.51 29.76 33.29
CA LEU A 179 21.29 29.83 34.74
C LEU A 179 22.38 29.10 35.52
N ARG A 180 22.86 27.95 35.03
CA ARG A 180 24.00 27.25 35.63
C ARG A 180 25.27 28.09 35.61
N ASN A 181 25.53 28.80 34.51
CA ASN A 181 26.67 29.70 34.43
C ASN A 181 26.54 30.90 35.39
N GLU A 182 25.34 31.48 35.51
CA GLU A 182 25.08 32.57 36.47
C GLU A 182 25.26 32.09 37.93
N VAL A 183 24.68 30.94 38.27
CA VAL A 183 24.84 30.34 39.61
C VAL A 183 26.30 30.01 39.92
N ALA A 184 27.07 29.56 38.92
CA ALA A 184 28.50 29.31 39.10
C ALA A 184 29.32 30.59 39.35
N GLN A 185 28.84 31.77 38.90
CA GLN A 185 29.53 33.05 39.10
C GLN A 185 29.22 33.70 40.46
N LEU A 186 28.06 33.41 41.06
CA LEU A 186 27.62 34.03 42.31
C LEU A 186 28.61 33.82 43.48
N PRO A 187 29.19 32.62 43.72
CA PRO A 187 30.18 32.42 44.78
C PRO A 187 31.39 33.34 44.63
N PHE A 188 31.95 33.49 43.42
CA PHE A 188 33.09 34.39 43.22
C PHE A 188 32.75 35.85 43.48
N LEU A 189 31.53 36.28 43.15
CA LEU A 189 31.08 37.63 43.48
C LEU A 189 30.92 37.80 45.00
N LEU A 190 30.44 36.77 45.69
CA LEU A 190 30.33 36.76 47.14
C LEU A 190 31.71 36.81 47.79
N ASP A 191 32.66 35.96 47.36
CA ASP A 191 34.04 35.96 47.85
C ASP A 191 34.70 37.34 47.71
N ASN A 192 34.48 38.02 46.58
CA ASN A 192 34.98 39.39 46.37
C ASN A 192 34.35 40.40 47.34
N LEU A 193 33.04 40.28 47.60
CA LEU A 193 32.34 41.15 48.55
C LEU A 193 32.80 40.88 49.99
N GLU A 194 32.95 39.61 50.37
CA GLU A 194 33.47 39.21 51.68
C GLU A 194 34.89 39.73 51.89
N HIS A 195 35.77 39.58 50.90
CA HIS A 195 37.13 40.12 50.99
C HIS A 195 37.13 41.65 51.14
N MET A 196 36.28 42.39 50.41
CA MET A 196 36.17 43.84 50.60
C MET A 196 35.71 44.21 52.01
N VAL A 197 34.78 43.45 52.60
CA VAL A 197 34.35 43.66 53.98
C VAL A 197 35.52 43.44 54.95
N GLU A 198 36.28 42.36 54.79
CA GLU A 198 37.47 42.09 55.63
C GLU A 198 38.50 43.22 55.55
N VAL A 199 38.74 43.77 54.36
CA VAL A 199 39.65 44.91 54.16
C VAL A 199 39.13 46.14 54.91
N TYR A 200 37.84 46.48 54.76
CA TYR A 200 37.25 47.62 55.45
C TYR A 200 37.22 47.46 56.97
N GLU A 201 36.98 46.25 57.48
CA GLU A 201 37.09 45.96 58.92
C GLU A 201 38.52 46.13 59.42
N GLY A 202 39.51 45.69 58.64
CA GLY A 202 40.93 45.89 58.92
C GLY A 202 41.31 47.38 58.97
N GLU A 203 40.88 48.16 57.98
CA GLU A 203 41.10 49.61 57.94
C GLU A 203 40.44 50.32 59.13
N LEU A 204 39.21 49.96 59.48
CA LEU A 204 38.48 50.53 60.61
C LEU A 204 39.16 50.23 61.94
N ASN A 205 39.61 48.99 62.15
CA ASN A 205 40.37 48.61 63.34
C ASN A 205 41.71 49.36 63.42
N GLY A 206 42.40 49.55 62.29
CA GLY A 206 43.61 50.35 62.21
C GLY A 206 43.38 51.81 62.60
N MET A 207 42.32 52.43 62.08
CA MET A 207 41.90 53.79 62.47
C MET A 207 41.55 53.89 63.96
N HIS A 208 40.86 52.88 64.52
CA HIS A 208 40.52 52.86 65.94
C HIS A 208 41.76 52.81 66.83
N LEU A 209 42.74 51.97 66.48
CA LEU A 209 44.00 51.89 67.22
C LEU A 209 44.79 53.21 67.15
N MET A 210 44.87 53.83 65.97
CA MET A 210 45.48 55.15 65.82
C MET A 210 44.78 56.23 66.67
N ALA A 211 43.46 56.14 66.82
CA ALA A 211 42.70 57.07 67.68
C ALA A 211 43.01 56.85 69.17
N ILE A 212 43.15 55.59 69.60
CA ILE A 212 43.58 55.26 70.97
C ILE A 212 45.00 55.77 71.22
N ASP A 213 45.96 55.45 70.35
CA ASP A 213 47.35 55.90 70.46
C ASP A 213 47.44 57.43 70.50
N SER A 214 46.66 58.12 69.65
CA SER A 214 46.58 59.58 69.66
C SER A 214 45.98 60.11 70.96
N MET A 215 44.98 59.44 71.54
CA MET A 215 44.38 59.84 72.81
C MET A 215 45.39 59.67 73.95
N GLU A 216 46.04 58.51 74.06
CA GLU A 216 47.08 58.23 75.06
C GLU A 216 48.25 59.21 74.93
N ALA A 217 48.72 59.52 73.71
CA ALA A 217 49.76 60.51 73.48
C ALA A 217 49.34 61.92 73.97
N THR A 218 48.08 62.31 73.75
CA THR A 218 47.58 63.59 74.26
C THR A 218 47.43 63.61 75.78
N GLU A 219 47.05 62.49 76.40
CA GLU A 219 46.98 62.35 77.86
C GLU A 219 48.36 62.39 78.50
N MET A 220 49.34 61.67 77.93
CA MET A 220 50.73 61.73 78.37
C MET A 220 51.30 63.14 78.26
N ALA A 221 51.06 63.83 77.14
CA ALA A 221 51.51 65.21 76.96
C ALA A 221 50.85 66.18 77.97
N LYS A 222 49.56 65.99 78.29
CA LYS A 222 48.88 66.75 79.35
C LYS A 222 49.47 66.49 80.72
N ALA A 223 49.72 65.22 81.07
CA ALA A 223 50.32 64.83 82.34
C ALA A 223 51.75 65.38 82.49
N GLU A 224 52.55 65.34 81.43
CA GLU A 224 53.89 65.95 81.41
C GLU A 224 53.83 67.47 81.56
N MET A 225 52.86 68.13 80.90
CA MET A 225 52.61 69.56 81.07
C MET A 225 52.22 69.91 82.52
N GLU A 226 51.33 69.15 83.16
CA GLU A 226 50.94 69.35 84.57
C GLU A 226 52.10 69.11 85.55
N ASN A 227 52.93 68.09 85.28
CA ASN A 227 54.12 67.79 86.07
C ASN A 227 55.15 68.92 85.95
N THR A 228 55.47 69.37 84.73
CA THR A 228 56.41 70.48 84.50
C THR A 228 55.88 71.79 85.07
N GLU A 229 54.57 72.07 84.99
CA GLU A 229 53.94 73.20 85.68
C GLU A 229 54.12 73.11 87.20
N SER A 230 53.88 71.93 87.78
CA SER A 230 54.03 71.68 89.22
C SER A 230 55.48 71.86 89.68
N GLU A 231 56.45 71.37 88.91
CA GLU A 231 57.88 71.55 89.14
C GLU A 231 58.27 73.04 89.08
N LEU A 232 57.81 73.78 88.06
CA LEU A 232 58.03 75.22 87.94
C LEU A 232 57.42 76.01 89.11
N ILE A 233 56.22 75.64 89.57
CA ILE A 233 55.60 76.24 90.76
C ILE A 233 56.43 75.95 92.01
N ALA A 234 56.91 74.71 92.18
CA ALA A 234 57.76 74.34 93.31
C ALA A 234 59.10 75.08 93.29
N GLU A 235 59.76 75.17 92.13
CA GLU A 235 60.99 75.94 91.92
C GLU A 235 60.77 77.43 92.20
N LYS A 236 59.67 78.01 91.69
CA LYS A 236 59.28 79.39 91.98
C LYS A 236 59.10 79.62 93.48
N LYS A 237 58.39 78.73 94.19
CA LYS A 237 58.22 78.80 95.65
C LYS A 237 59.56 78.69 96.38
N PHE A 238 60.43 77.77 95.97
CA PHE A 238 61.77 77.63 96.55
C PHE A 238 62.60 78.91 96.37
N ARG A 239 62.61 79.47 95.16
CA ARG A 239 63.31 80.73 94.84
C ARG A 239 62.73 81.91 95.62
N GLU A 240 61.40 82.02 95.74
CA GLU A 240 60.75 83.05 96.55
C GLU A 240 61.07 82.91 98.04
N ASN A 241 61.10 81.69 98.59
CA ASN A 241 61.49 81.42 99.97
C ASN A 241 62.97 81.75 100.24
N SER A 242 63.87 81.42 99.31
CA SER A 242 65.28 81.80 99.38
C SER A 242 65.46 83.32 99.29
N LEU A 243 64.77 83.99 98.35
CA LEU A 243 64.76 85.44 98.25
C LEU A 243 64.17 86.11 99.49
N SER A 244 63.11 85.54 100.09
CA SER A 244 62.51 86.01 101.34
C SER A 244 63.49 85.87 102.52
N SER A 245 64.19 84.74 102.59
CA SER A 245 65.24 84.51 103.60
C SER A 245 66.40 85.51 103.45
N GLN A 246 66.88 85.74 102.21
CA GLN A 246 67.87 86.77 101.90
C GLN A 246 67.36 88.17 102.23
N LYS A 247 66.11 88.51 101.87
CA LYS A 247 65.47 89.79 102.22
C LYS A 247 65.40 89.99 103.73
N LYS A 248 64.99 88.98 104.51
CA LYS A 248 65.02 89.04 105.98
C LYS A 248 66.43 89.26 106.53
N GLN A 249 67.45 88.66 105.90
CA GLN A 249 68.85 88.90 106.27
C GLN A 249 69.29 90.33 105.93
N ILE A 250 68.91 90.85 104.76
CA ILE A 250 69.12 92.25 104.37
C ILE A 250 68.36 93.20 105.30
N GLU A 251 67.13 92.89 105.70
CA GLU A 251 66.36 93.69 106.66
C GLU A 251 66.99 93.65 108.06
N ARG A 252 67.55 92.52 108.51
CA ARG A 252 68.35 92.47 109.74
C ARG A 252 69.62 93.32 109.64
N ILE A 253 70.27 93.35 108.46
CA ILE A 253 71.40 94.24 108.18
C ILE A 253 70.92 95.70 108.20
N ARG A 254 69.81 96.03 107.52
CA ARG A 254 69.22 97.37 107.50
C ARG A 254 68.69 97.82 108.86
N ALA A 255 68.20 96.93 109.71
CA ALA A 255 67.78 97.25 111.09
C ALA A 255 69.01 97.51 112.00
N LYS A 256 70.11 96.78 111.79
CA LYS A 256 71.42 97.10 112.41
C LYS A 256 72.00 98.41 111.85
N GLU A 257 71.86 98.69 110.56
CA GLU A 257 72.29 99.94 109.93
C GLU A 257 71.36 101.13 110.24
N ALA A 258 70.08 100.90 110.56
CA ALA A 258 69.14 101.92 111.03
C ALA A 258 69.43 102.39 112.46
N SER A 259 70.09 101.54 113.27
CA SER A 259 70.63 101.94 114.57
C SER A 259 71.91 102.80 114.45
N ASP A 260 72.64 102.70 113.34
CA ASP A 260 73.99 103.30 113.18
C ASP A 260 74.10 104.42 112.12
N ARG A 261 73.00 104.84 111.48
CA ARG A 261 73.03 105.91 110.46
C ARG A 261 72.10 107.09 110.76
N HIS A 262 72.19 107.61 111.99
CA HIS A 262 71.85 109.01 112.32
C HIS A 262 72.98 110.00 111.95
N LYS A 263 73.97 109.59 111.14
CA LYS A 263 75.07 110.43 110.67
C LYS A 263 75.51 110.06 109.26
N LYS A 264 74.88 110.68 108.26
CA LYS A 264 75.55 111.47 107.20
C LYS A 264 74.62 111.63 105.99
N MET A 265 74.28 112.89 105.81
CA MET A 265 73.60 113.46 104.67
C MET A 265 74.50 113.43 103.42
N GLN A 266 73.85 113.31 102.26
CA GLN A 266 74.09 114.08 101.02
C GLN A 266 75.11 113.56 99.96
N GLY A 267 74.58 113.35 98.75
CA GLY A 267 75.29 113.62 97.48
C GLY A 267 75.14 112.62 96.33
N ARG A 268 74.34 113.00 95.29
CA ARG A 268 74.57 112.92 93.81
C ARG A 268 75.03 111.58 93.17
N ARG A 269 74.70 111.16 91.94
CA ARG A 269 74.01 111.66 90.73
C ARG A 269 73.82 110.47 89.76
N ASP A 270 72.83 110.58 88.87
CA ASP A 270 72.73 110.21 87.44
C ASP A 270 73.56 109.07 86.83
N LEU A 271 72.89 108.21 86.03
CA LEU A 271 73.20 107.97 84.60
C LEU A 271 72.14 107.06 83.94
N ALA A 272 71.55 107.56 82.86
CA ALA A 272 70.75 106.82 81.89
C ALA A 272 71.66 106.03 80.93
N MET A 273 71.19 104.88 80.42
CA MET A 273 71.59 104.37 79.11
C MET A 273 70.55 103.39 78.57
N GLU A 274 69.94 103.79 77.47
CA GLU A 274 69.29 102.93 76.48
C GLU A 274 70.34 102.32 75.54
N PHE A 275 70.07 101.07 75.09
CA PHE A 275 70.40 100.42 73.81
C PHE A 275 71.88 100.33 73.33
N PRO A 276 72.27 99.26 72.58
CA PRO A 276 71.93 99.19 71.16
C PRO A 276 71.63 97.81 70.55
N SER A 277 70.93 97.94 69.41
CA SER A 277 70.62 96.99 68.34
C SER A 277 71.86 96.54 67.54
N LEU A 278 71.74 95.41 66.81
CA LEU A 278 72.32 95.07 65.47
C LEU A 278 72.45 93.53 65.35
N GLY A 279 72.04 92.84 64.29
CA GLY A 279 71.43 93.24 63.02
C GLY A 279 71.38 92.06 62.03
N GLY A 280 70.57 92.25 60.98
CA GLY A 280 70.63 91.62 59.63
C GLY A 280 70.22 90.13 59.52
N TRP A 281 69.70 89.63 58.40
CA TRP A 281 69.81 90.04 56.99
C TRP A 281 68.57 89.57 56.18
N GLU A 282 68.18 90.40 55.20
CA GLU A 282 67.77 90.10 53.80
C GLU A 282 66.89 88.85 53.46
N THR A 283 65.92 88.85 52.53
CA THR A 283 65.96 89.38 51.14
C THR A 283 64.59 89.17 50.44
N VAL A 284 64.29 90.02 49.42
CA VAL A 284 63.56 89.73 48.15
C VAL A 284 62.03 89.51 48.23
N ARG A 285 61.16 90.45 47.83
CA ARG A 285 60.88 91.01 46.48
C ARG A 285 60.41 89.95 45.46
N GLY A 286 59.13 89.57 45.51
CA GLY A 286 58.45 88.80 44.46
C GLY A 286 57.69 89.71 43.49
N ALA A 287 58.10 89.71 42.22
CA ALA A 287 57.53 90.50 41.15
C ALA A 287 56.12 90.05 40.76
N LYS A 288 55.24 91.02 40.51
CA LYS A 288 54.00 90.86 39.75
C LYS A 288 54.42 90.57 38.30
N LEU A 289 54.27 89.33 37.83
CA LEU A 289 54.40 89.02 36.39
C LEU A 289 53.21 89.67 35.67
N GLU A 290 53.46 90.72 34.89
CA GLU A 290 52.55 91.08 33.81
C GLU A 290 52.66 90.00 32.72
N VAL A 291 51.56 89.29 32.49
CA VAL A 291 51.42 88.35 31.37
C VAL A 291 51.46 89.18 30.08
N SER A 292 52.45 88.92 29.22
CA SER A 292 52.58 89.59 27.92
C SER A 292 51.31 89.42 27.08
N LYS A 293 50.88 90.47 26.36
CA LYS A 293 49.71 90.44 25.44
C LYS A 293 49.73 89.23 24.48
N SER A 294 50.92 88.89 23.99
CA SER A 294 51.14 87.72 23.11
C SER A 294 50.84 86.38 23.79
N GLN A 295 51.05 86.26 25.11
CA GLN A 295 50.77 85.06 25.87
C GLN A 295 49.26 84.87 26.10
N VAL A 296 48.52 85.97 26.29
CA VAL A 296 47.05 85.95 26.41
C VAL A 296 46.38 85.59 25.08
N GLU A 297 46.85 86.14 23.96
CA GLU A 297 46.34 85.81 22.62
C GLU A 297 46.61 84.35 22.25
N TYR A 298 47.82 83.84 22.53
CA TYR A 298 48.16 82.44 22.32
C TYR A 298 47.27 81.50 23.18
N GLN A 299 47.06 81.84 24.45
CA GLN A 299 46.20 81.05 25.33
C GLN A 299 44.75 81.04 24.85
N GLY A 300 44.24 82.16 24.34
CA GLY A 300 42.90 82.25 23.72
C GLY A 300 42.75 81.33 22.51
N LEU A 301 43.73 81.32 21.59
CA LEU A 301 43.72 80.44 20.41
C LEU A 301 43.72 78.96 20.82
N VAL A 302 44.57 78.58 21.77
CA VAL A 302 44.64 77.19 22.28
C VAL A 302 43.30 76.77 22.90
N THR A 303 42.68 77.63 23.72
CA THR A 303 41.37 77.31 24.30
C THR A 303 40.26 77.15 23.27
N ASN A 304 40.28 77.96 22.19
CA ASN A 304 39.31 77.86 21.11
C ASN A 304 39.46 76.56 20.31
N GLU A 305 40.69 76.17 19.96
CA GLU A 305 40.93 74.90 19.26
C GLU A 305 40.56 73.68 20.13
N VAL A 306 40.87 73.73 21.42
CA VAL A 306 40.49 72.68 22.36
C VAL A 306 38.97 72.56 22.50
N GLU A 307 38.24 73.69 22.49
CA GLU A 307 36.77 73.71 22.50
C GLU A 307 36.17 73.18 21.18
N LYS A 308 36.77 73.47 20.03
CA LYS A 308 36.38 72.86 18.74
C LYS A 308 36.53 71.33 18.78
N ILE A 309 37.63 70.83 19.33
CA ILE A 309 37.86 69.39 19.50
C ILE A 309 36.83 68.79 20.44
N LYS A 310 36.54 69.45 21.58
CA LYS A 310 35.49 69.02 22.52
C LYS A 310 34.13 68.87 21.83
N ASN A 311 33.77 69.85 21.00
CA ASN A 311 32.51 69.83 20.25
C ASN A 311 32.48 68.75 19.16
N ALA A 312 33.59 68.54 18.44
CA ALA A 312 33.69 67.50 17.41
C ALA A 312 33.60 66.08 18.00
N VAL A 313 34.18 65.88 19.19
CA VAL A 313 34.21 64.60 19.91
C VAL A 313 32.95 64.40 20.78
N GLN A 314 32.08 65.41 20.85
CA GLN A 314 30.83 65.41 21.62
C GLN A 314 31.02 65.00 23.09
N CYS A 315 31.97 65.63 23.77
CA CYS A 315 32.21 65.39 25.19
C CYS A 315 31.90 66.63 26.05
N SER A 316 31.51 66.39 27.31
CA SER A 316 31.07 67.45 28.22
C SER A 316 32.26 68.18 28.84
N HIS A 317 33.34 67.46 29.16
CA HIS A 317 34.56 68.02 29.74
C HIS A 317 35.79 67.78 28.88
N LEU A 318 36.78 68.67 29.00
CA LEU A 318 38.04 68.58 28.25
C LEU A 318 38.84 67.33 28.61
N TRP A 319 38.76 66.88 29.86
CA TRP A 319 39.42 65.67 30.36
C TRP A 319 38.89 64.39 29.69
N ASP A 320 37.67 64.42 29.12
CA ASP A 320 37.03 63.27 28.49
C ASP A 320 37.49 63.04 27.04
N ILE A 321 38.13 64.04 26.41
CA ILE A 321 38.56 63.99 25.01
C ILE A 321 39.48 62.79 24.76
N ALA A 322 40.46 62.57 25.63
CA ALA A 322 41.39 61.45 25.53
C ALA A 322 40.68 60.08 25.67
N GLY A 323 39.72 59.99 26.58
CA GLY A 323 38.90 58.78 26.78
C GLY A 323 38.05 58.46 25.55
N ARG A 324 37.43 59.47 24.92
CA ARG A 324 36.61 59.30 23.72
C ARG A 324 37.44 58.87 22.51
N PHE A 325 38.61 59.45 22.27
CA PHE A 325 39.51 58.98 21.21
C PHE A 325 39.97 57.54 21.43
N THR A 326 40.25 57.17 22.68
CA THR A 326 40.62 55.80 23.04
C THR A 326 39.45 54.82 22.79
N ALA A 327 38.23 55.21 23.16
CA ALA A 327 37.03 54.42 22.90
C ALA A 327 36.72 54.30 21.40
N GLN A 328 36.88 55.39 20.64
CA GLN A 328 36.70 55.40 19.18
C GLN A 328 37.73 54.48 18.50
N LYS A 329 39.00 54.55 18.90
CA LYS A 329 40.05 53.65 18.39
C LYS A 329 39.74 52.19 18.68
N LYS A 330 39.31 51.88 19.91
CA LYS A 330 38.90 50.51 20.29
C LYS A 330 37.68 50.04 19.49
N SER A 331 36.72 50.92 19.22
CA SER A 331 35.57 50.62 18.37
C SER A 331 35.99 50.39 16.91
N GLU A 332 36.93 51.16 16.40
CA GLU A 332 37.50 50.99 15.07
C GLU A 332 38.21 49.64 14.94
N GLU A 333 39.08 49.30 15.89
CA GLU A 333 39.78 48.01 15.95
C GLU A 333 38.79 46.83 15.99
N ASN A 334 37.74 46.92 16.81
CA ASN A 334 36.68 45.90 16.86
C ASN A 334 35.93 45.77 15.52
N LEU A 335 35.61 46.87 14.85
CA LEU A 335 34.95 46.84 13.53
C LEU A 335 35.87 46.25 12.46
N GLN A 336 37.15 46.61 12.45
CA GLN A 336 38.15 46.01 11.56
C GLN A 336 38.26 44.51 11.78
N GLN A 337 38.25 44.05 13.03
CA GLN A 337 38.24 42.62 13.36
C GLN A 337 36.96 41.93 12.85
N GLN A 338 35.78 42.51 13.06
CA GLN A 338 34.52 41.96 12.55
C GLN A 338 34.50 41.88 11.02
N ILE A 339 35.03 42.90 10.34
CA ILE A 339 35.17 42.89 8.88
C ILE A 339 36.06 41.71 8.46
N ALA A 340 37.25 41.56 9.06
CA ALA A 340 38.17 40.47 8.75
C ALA A 340 37.55 39.07 9.00
N GLU A 341 36.81 38.90 10.09
CA GLU A 341 36.10 37.66 10.41
C GLU A 341 34.98 37.36 9.40
N SER A 342 34.21 38.38 9.01
CA SER A 342 33.15 38.25 7.99
C SER A 342 33.73 37.88 6.62
N GLU A 343 34.87 38.46 6.24
CA GLU A 343 35.57 38.16 5.00
C GLU A 343 36.16 36.75 4.99
N LYS A 344 36.67 36.29 6.14
CA LYS A 344 37.12 34.90 6.31
C LYS A 344 35.95 33.94 6.15
N LYS A 345 34.84 34.15 6.85
CA LYS A 345 33.61 33.33 6.71
C LYS A 345 33.11 33.29 5.27
N ARG A 346 33.12 34.43 4.58
CA ARG A 346 32.74 34.51 3.16
C ARG A 346 33.66 33.68 2.27
N ARG A 347 34.98 33.70 2.51
CA ARG A 347 35.95 32.87 1.77
C ARG A 347 35.73 31.38 2.03
N ASP A 348 35.53 30.99 3.29
CA ASP A 348 35.30 29.60 3.68
C ASP A 348 34.01 29.05 3.07
N LEU A 349 32.90 29.81 3.12
CA LEU A 349 31.64 29.44 2.50
C LEU A 349 31.76 29.32 0.98
N LYS A 350 32.52 30.22 0.33
CA LYS A 350 32.78 30.14 -1.12
C LYS A 350 33.58 28.89 -1.49
N ALA A 351 34.52 28.47 -0.64
CA ALA A 351 35.28 27.24 -0.83
C ALA A 351 34.40 25.99 -0.63
N GLN A 352 33.55 25.98 0.41
CA GLN A 352 32.58 24.90 0.63
C GLN A 352 31.59 24.77 -0.53
N LEU A 353 31.09 25.89 -1.05
CA LEU A 353 30.17 25.90 -2.19
C LEU A 353 30.83 25.27 -3.42
N LYS A 354 32.08 25.64 -3.75
CA LYS A 354 32.83 25.01 -4.85
C LYS A 354 33.03 23.51 -4.64
N LYS A 355 33.31 23.07 -3.40
CA LYS A 355 33.44 21.65 -3.07
C LYS A 355 32.12 20.90 -3.29
N LEU A 356 31.00 21.46 -2.82
CA LEU A 356 29.67 20.88 -3.01
C LEU A 356 29.24 20.87 -4.48
N GLU A 357 29.61 21.88 -5.27
CA GLU A 357 29.38 21.90 -6.72
C GLU A 357 30.16 20.78 -7.43
N LEU A 358 31.40 20.52 -6.99
CA LEU A 358 32.22 19.43 -7.51
C LEU A 358 31.63 18.06 -7.12
N GLU A 359 31.27 17.85 -5.85
CA GLU A 359 30.57 16.63 -5.39
C GLU A 359 29.26 16.41 -6.15
N ARG A 360 28.49 17.48 -6.38
CA ARG A 360 27.26 17.42 -7.20
C ARG A 360 27.54 17.04 -8.64
N ALA A 361 28.61 17.58 -9.24
CA ALA A 361 29.02 17.20 -10.60
C ALA A 361 29.48 15.74 -10.65
N GLU A 362 30.26 15.29 -9.68
CA GLU A 362 30.66 13.90 -9.53
C GLU A 362 29.45 12.98 -9.43
N LEU A 363 28.47 13.30 -8.57
CA LEU A 363 27.21 12.55 -8.44
C LEU A 363 26.38 12.56 -9.72
N LYS A 364 26.34 13.69 -10.44
CA LYS A 364 25.57 13.83 -11.69
C LYS A 364 26.19 13.02 -12.83
N PHE A 365 27.52 12.86 -12.87
CA PHE A 365 28.22 12.26 -14.00
C PHE A 365 28.80 10.85 -13.72
N HIS A 366 28.91 10.38 -12.47
CA HIS A 366 29.35 9.02 -12.11
C HIS A 366 28.19 8.00 -12.03
N GLN A 367 27.33 7.96 -13.05
CA GLN A 367 26.22 7.01 -13.15
C GLN A 367 26.64 5.57 -13.53
N THR A 368 27.94 5.33 -13.77
CA THR A 368 28.45 4.08 -14.37
C THR A 368 28.98 3.05 -13.39
N GLN A 369 29.47 3.44 -12.20
CA GLN A 369 30.08 2.50 -11.25
C GLN A 369 29.08 1.94 -10.21
N ASN A 370 28.15 2.78 -9.74
CA ASN A 370 27.11 2.36 -8.79
C ASN A 370 25.95 1.61 -9.46
N SER A 371 25.71 1.77 -10.77
CA SER A 371 24.65 1.05 -11.47
C SER A 371 24.95 -0.45 -11.62
N ILE A 372 26.23 -0.84 -11.75
CA ILE A 372 26.64 -2.24 -11.82
C ILE A 372 26.48 -2.92 -10.45
N SER A 373 26.83 -2.23 -9.36
CA SER A 373 26.62 -2.69 -7.98
C SER A 373 25.12 -2.87 -7.68
N PHE A 374 24.31 -1.86 -8.02
CA PHE A 374 22.87 -1.89 -7.77
C PHE A 374 22.17 -2.97 -8.59
N ASN A 375 22.59 -3.18 -9.85
CA ASN A 375 22.04 -4.25 -10.69
C ASN A 375 22.41 -5.64 -10.18
N LYS A 376 23.63 -5.84 -9.65
CA LYS A 376 24.02 -7.11 -9.01
C LYS A 376 23.20 -7.37 -7.75
N LEU A 377 23.06 -6.36 -6.88
CA LEU A 377 22.24 -6.45 -5.67
C LEU A 377 20.76 -6.72 -6.01
N SER A 378 20.22 -6.04 -7.02
CA SER A 378 18.84 -6.24 -7.48
C SER A 378 18.62 -7.67 -8.01
N LYS A 379 19.57 -8.23 -8.77
CA LYS A 379 19.50 -9.62 -9.22
C LYS A 379 19.58 -10.61 -8.06
N GLU A 380 20.40 -10.35 -7.06
CA GLU A 380 20.52 -11.19 -5.88
C GLU A 380 19.25 -11.16 -5.02
N LEU A 381 18.68 -9.98 -4.82
CA LEU A 381 17.39 -9.83 -4.13
C LEU A 381 16.25 -10.54 -4.86
N ARG A 382 16.19 -10.47 -6.20
CA ARG A 382 15.19 -11.23 -6.98
C ARG A 382 15.38 -12.73 -6.84
N LYS A 383 16.62 -13.22 -6.90
CA LYS A 383 16.91 -14.65 -6.71
C LYS A 383 16.53 -15.12 -5.30
N ASN A 384 16.72 -14.28 -4.28
CA ASN A 384 16.30 -14.61 -2.92
C ASN A 384 14.78 -14.59 -2.77
N LEU A 385 14.10 -13.64 -3.42
CA LEU A 385 12.64 -13.59 -3.46
C LEU A 385 12.07 -14.86 -4.10
N GLU A 386 12.56 -15.26 -5.27
CA GLU A 386 12.13 -16.49 -5.96
C GLU A 386 12.32 -17.75 -5.09
N LYS A 387 13.41 -17.81 -4.32
CA LYS A 387 13.65 -18.92 -3.38
C LYS A 387 12.68 -18.92 -2.21
N GLU A 388 12.40 -17.76 -1.62
CA GLU A 388 11.45 -17.65 -0.51
C GLU A 388 10.01 -17.90 -0.98
N ASP A 389 9.64 -17.47 -2.18
CA ASP A 389 8.35 -17.78 -2.78
C ASP A 389 8.18 -19.28 -3.03
N ALA A 390 9.22 -19.95 -3.55
CA ALA A 390 9.20 -21.41 -3.71
C ALA A 390 9.07 -22.13 -2.36
N ARG A 391 9.79 -21.65 -1.33
CA ARG A 391 9.69 -22.19 0.03
C ARG A 391 8.29 -21.98 0.64
N LEU A 392 7.70 -20.82 0.40
CA LEU A 392 6.35 -20.50 0.86
C LEU A 392 5.31 -21.41 0.19
N GLN A 393 5.41 -21.61 -1.12
CA GLN A 393 4.52 -22.52 -1.84
C GLN A 393 4.64 -23.96 -1.34
N GLU A 394 5.86 -24.43 -1.06
CA GLU A 394 6.08 -25.75 -0.49
C GLU A 394 5.40 -25.90 0.88
N VAL A 395 5.61 -24.94 1.79
CA VAL A 395 4.98 -24.95 3.11
C VAL A 395 3.45 -24.88 3.01
N GLN A 396 2.91 -24.05 2.11
CA GLN A 396 1.47 -23.99 1.88
C GLN A 396 0.92 -25.32 1.38
N SER A 397 1.61 -25.98 0.44
CA SER A 397 1.19 -27.29 -0.07
C SER A 397 1.22 -28.37 1.03
N GLN A 398 2.19 -28.33 1.92
CA GLN A 398 2.26 -29.23 3.08
C GLN A 398 1.14 -28.94 4.08
N ALA A 399 0.86 -27.66 4.36
CA ALA A 399 -0.22 -27.26 5.25
C ALA A 399 -1.59 -27.71 4.73
N ILE A 400 -1.86 -27.55 3.43
CA ILE A 400 -3.10 -28.02 2.80
C ILE A 400 -3.23 -29.55 2.95
N ARG A 401 -2.18 -30.32 2.65
CA ARG A 401 -2.19 -31.78 2.84
C ARG A 401 -2.44 -32.19 4.29
N HIS A 402 -1.86 -31.49 5.24
CA HIS A 402 -2.09 -31.77 6.67
C HIS A 402 -3.52 -31.41 7.10
N GLN A 403 -4.08 -30.32 6.56
CA GLN A 403 -5.47 -29.93 6.80
C GLN A 403 -6.45 -30.98 6.24
N GLU A 404 -6.22 -31.45 5.01
CA GLU A 404 -7.01 -32.52 4.39
C GLU A 404 -6.93 -33.80 5.22
N LEU A 405 -5.72 -34.18 5.65
CA LEU A 405 -5.53 -35.36 6.50
C LEU A 405 -6.24 -35.22 7.85
N LEU A 406 -6.18 -34.05 8.49
CA LEU A 406 -6.88 -33.78 9.74
C LEU A 406 -8.40 -33.90 9.55
N LEU A 407 -8.94 -33.34 8.47
CA LEU A 407 -10.36 -33.43 8.14
C LEU A 407 -10.81 -34.87 7.87
N HIS A 408 -9.96 -35.69 7.23
CA HIS A 408 -10.21 -37.12 7.10
C HIS A 408 -10.24 -37.85 8.45
N PHE A 409 -9.34 -37.51 9.37
CA PHE A 409 -9.36 -38.06 10.73
C PHE A 409 -10.60 -37.62 11.50
N GLU A 410 -10.92 -36.33 11.50
CA GLU A 410 -12.13 -35.77 12.11
C GLU A 410 -13.38 -36.48 11.63
N ASN A 411 -13.57 -36.55 10.31
CA ASN A 411 -14.70 -37.23 9.69
C ASN A 411 -14.71 -38.73 10.00
N GLY A 412 -13.54 -39.38 10.05
CA GLY A 412 -13.43 -40.79 10.43
C GLY A 412 -13.88 -41.05 11.87
N VAL A 413 -13.47 -40.19 12.80
CA VAL A 413 -13.85 -40.26 14.21
C VAL A 413 -15.33 -39.92 14.39
N GLU A 414 -15.84 -38.90 13.70
CA GLU A 414 -17.26 -38.52 13.69
C GLU A 414 -18.13 -39.71 13.21
N ASN A 415 -17.75 -40.33 12.10
CA ASN A 415 -18.45 -41.49 11.54
C ASN A 415 -18.44 -42.68 12.48
N LEU A 416 -17.30 -42.98 13.10
CA LEU A 416 -17.18 -44.06 14.07
C LEU A 416 -18.06 -43.78 15.30
N ALA A 417 -18.02 -42.56 15.81
CA ALA A 417 -18.81 -42.14 16.96
C ALA A 417 -20.31 -42.28 16.68
N MET A 418 -20.78 -41.78 15.52
CA MET A 418 -22.17 -41.91 15.08
C MET A 418 -22.64 -43.36 14.99
N ARG A 419 -21.80 -44.28 14.47
CA ARG A 419 -22.13 -45.72 14.40
C ARG A 419 -22.21 -46.35 15.79
N LEU A 420 -21.42 -45.87 16.74
CA LEU A 420 -21.38 -46.39 18.11
C LEU A 420 -22.38 -45.69 19.05
N CYS A 421 -23.01 -44.59 18.63
CA CYS A 421 -23.95 -43.82 19.46
C CYS A 421 -25.07 -44.67 20.06
N GLY A 422 -25.63 -45.62 19.30
CA GLY A 422 -26.74 -46.48 19.73
C GLY A 422 -26.40 -47.55 20.76
N ILE A 423 -25.12 -47.78 21.07
CA ILE A 423 -24.71 -48.83 22.02
C ILE A 423 -24.76 -48.29 23.44
N THR A 424 -25.55 -48.92 24.31
CA THR A 424 -25.63 -48.56 25.73
C THR A 424 -24.59 -49.35 26.52
N VAL A 425 -23.73 -48.63 27.26
CA VAL A 425 -22.73 -49.22 28.15
C VAL A 425 -23.25 -49.11 29.59
N PRO A 426 -23.40 -50.22 30.33
CA PRO A 426 -23.92 -50.19 31.70
C PRO A 426 -23.05 -49.31 32.61
N GLY A 427 -23.65 -48.30 33.25
CA GLY A 427 -22.95 -47.36 34.15
C GLY A 427 -22.43 -46.07 33.51
N GLN A 428 -22.70 -45.81 32.23
CA GLN A 428 -22.36 -44.56 31.52
C GLN A 428 -23.57 -44.02 30.72
N GLU A 429 -24.70 -43.79 31.38
CA GLU A 429 -25.93 -43.31 30.73
C GLU A 429 -25.90 -41.81 30.36
N ASP A 430 -24.87 -41.06 30.78
CA ASP A 430 -24.80 -39.59 30.62
C ASP A 430 -23.80 -39.06 29.57
N LEU A 431 -23.17 -39.91 28.75
CA LEU A 431 -22.36 -39.42 27.63
C LEU A 431 -23.25 -39.01 26.44
N ARG A 432 -24.01 -37.93 26.62
CA ARG A 432 -24.71 -37.22 25.54
C ARG A 432 -23.67 -36.60 24.61
N MET A 433 -23.37 -37.28 23.50
CA MET A 433 -22.60 -36.67 22.41
C MET A 433 -23.43 -35.59 21.75
N ILE A 434 -23.02 -34.31 21.82
CA ILE A 434 -23.22 -33.35 20.70
C ILE A 434 -22.04 -32.36 20.53
N THR A 435 -21.22 -32.03 21.54
CA THR A 435 -20.23 -30.91 21.40
C THR A 435 -18.86 -31.13 22.06
N GLY A 436 -18.32 -32.36 22.01
CA GLY A 436 -16.98 -32.66 22.52
C GLY A 436 -15.89 -32.57 21.46
N ASP A 437 -14.64 -32.30 21.87
CA ASP A 437 -13.45 -32.27 21.01
C ASP A 437 -13.16 -33.67 20.41
N ILE A 438 -12.39 -33.76 19.33
CA ILE A 438 -12.06 -35.00 18.60
C ILE A 438 -11.53 -36.07 19.55
N PHE A 439 -10.70 -35.68 20.51
CA PHE A 439 -10.13 -36.59 21.50
C PHE A 439 -11.20 -37.18 22.42
N GLU A 440 -12.18 -36.38 22.84
CA GLU A 440 -13.31 -36.84 23.65
C GLU A 440 -14.21 -37.79 22.85
N LYS A 441 -14.45 -37.50 21.56
CA LYS A 441 -15.14 -38.39 20.63
C LYS A 441 -14.39 -39.72 20.44
N LEU A 442 -13.06 -39.68 20.38
CA LEU A 442 -12.22 -40.87 20.25
C LEU A 442 -12.29 -41.73 21.52
N GLN A 443 -12.20 -41.11 22.70
CA GLN A 443 -12.32 -41.79 23.99
C GLN A 443 -13.72 -42.40 24.16
N PHE A 444 -14.76 -41.70 23.72
CA PHE A 444 -16.12 -42.26 23.65
C PHE A 444 -16.19 -43.50 22.76
N CYS A 445 -15.56 -43.47 21.58
CA CYS A 445 -15.49 -44.63 20.69
C CYS A 445 -14.72 -45.78 21.35
N GLU A 446 -13.58 -45.50 21.99
CA GLU A 446 -12.74 -46.50 22.65
C GLU A 446 -13.51 -47.27 23.73
N VAL A 447 -14.20 -46.57 24.63
CA VAL A 447 -14.95 -47.22 25.72
C VAL A 447 -16.05 -48.11 25.18
N LYS A 448 -16.78 -47.67 24.14
CA LYS A 448 -17.83 -48.46 23.52
C LYS A 448 -17.30 -49.66 22.74
N LEU A 449 -16.19 -49.50 22.01
CA LEU A 449 -15.54 -50.60 21.32
C LEU A 449 -14.99 -51.64 22.30
N MET A 450 -14.42 -51.21 23.42
CA MET A 450 -13.95 -52.12 24.47
C MET A 450 -15.10 -52.88 25.14
N HIS A 451 -16.25 -52.22 25.35
CA HIS A 451 -17.46 -52.89 25.80
C HIS A 451 -17.95 -53.92 24.78
N LEU A 452 -18.05 -53.56 23.49
CA LEU A 452 -18.41 -54.51 22.43
C LEU A 452 -17.45 -55.69 22.37
N LEU A 453 -16.13 -55.44 22.45
CA LEU A 453 -15.12 -56.50 22.41
C LEU A 453 -15.31 -57.48 23.57
N LYS A 454 -15.59 -56.98 24.78
CA LYS A 454 -15.88 -57.79 25.96
C LYS A 454 -17.19 -58.57 25.81
N THR A 455 -18.23 -57.95 25.25
CA THR A 455 -19.51 -58.61 24.99
C THR A 455 -19.36 -59.69 23.93
N CYS A 456 -18.71 -59.41 22.80
CA CYS A 456 -18.43 -60.39 21.75
C CYS A 456 -17.54 -61.54 22.24
N SER A 457 -16.61 -61.29 23.16
CA SER A 457 -15.78 -62.35 23.76
C SER A 457 -16.57 -63.26 24.72
N ASN A 458 -17.69 -62.79 25.26
CA ASN A 458 -18.57 -63.54 26.15
C ASN A 458 -19.77 -64.16 25.42
N MET A 459 -19.97 -63.85 24.14
CA MET A 459 -20.98 -64.49 23.31
C MET A 459 -20.46 -65.87 22.86
N PRO A 460 -21.28 -66.93 22.96
CA PRO A 460 -20.93 -68.19 22.32
C PRO A 460 -20.74 -67.94 20.81
N SER A 461 -19.84 -68.70 20.18
CA SER A 461 -19.57 -68.62 18.75
C SER A 461 -20.84 -68.94 17.96
N ASP A 462 -21.67 -67.94 17.72
CA ASP A 462 -22.86 -68.06 16.89
C ASP A 462 -22.40 -68.27 15.45
N ASP A 463 -22.57 -69.49 14.97
CA ASP A 463 -22.33 -69.86 13.60
C ASP A 463 -23.45 -69.25 12.75
N PHE A 464 -23.19 -68.10 12.12
CA PHE A 464 -24.13 -67.46 11.18
C PHE A 464 -24.13 -68.20 9.83
N SER A 465 -24.32 -69.51 9.87
CA SER A 465 -24.64 -70.31 8.69
C SER A 465 -26.04 -69.92 8.20
N LYS A 466 -26.15 -69.60 6.90
CA LYS A 466 -27.42 -69.33 6.19
C LYS A 466 -28.18 -70.61 5.83
N GLU A 467 -27.80 -71.75 6.40
CA GLU A 467 -28.47 -73.02 6.16
C GLU A 467 -29.80 -73.07 6.94
N GLU A 468 -30.84 -73.62 6.30
CA GLU A 468 -32.19 -73.75 6.89
C GLU A 468 -32.24 -74.63 8.15
N THR A 469 -31.14 -75.28 8.50
CA THR A 469 -30.97 -76.10 9.70
C THR A 469 -30.58 -75.29 10.94
N ASN A 470 -30.26 -74.00 10.80
CA ASN A 470 -29.88 -73.13 11.90
C ASN A 470 -31.14 -72.52 12.56
N GLU A 471 -31.50 -73.02 13.73
CA GLU A 471 -32.72 -72.60 14.46
C GLU A 471 -32.75 -71.09 14.73
N THR A 472 -31.60 -70.47 14.98
CA THR A 472 -31.46 -69.04 15.25
C THR A 472 -31.76 -68.20 14.01
N PHE A 473 -31.28 -68.62 12.83
CA PHE A 473 -31.57 -67.96 11.56
C PHE A 473 -33.05 -68.07 11.18
N VAL A 474 -33.65 -69.25 11.39
CA VAL A 474 -35.08 -69.49 11.11
C VAL A 474 -35.96 -68.63 12.03
N HIS A 475 -35.62 -68.53 13.32
CA HIS A 475 -36.37 -67.69 14.26
C HIS A 475 -36.32 -66.20 13.90
N VAL A 476 -35.14 -65.67 13.57
CA VAL A 476 -34.97 -64.26 13.18
C VAL A 476 -35.68 -63.96 11.86
N ARG A 477 -35.59 -64.85 10.86
CA ARG A 477 -36.30 -64.69 9.58
C ARG A 477 -37.81 -64.66 9.79
N ASN A 478 -38.36 -65.62 10.54
CA ASN A 478 -39.80 -65.70 10.79
C ASN A 478 -40.28 -64.48 11.59
N PHE A 479 -39.50 -64.01 12.56
CA PHE A 479 -39.80 -62.78 13.31
C PHE A 479 -39.83 -61.54 12.41
N LEU A 480 -38.88 -61.41 11.48
CA LEU A 480 -38.85 -60.31 10.51
C LEU A 480 -39.99 -60.39 9.49
N GLU A 481 -40.34 -61.59 9.02
CA GLU A 481 -41.48 -61.83 8.12
C GLU A 481 -42.84 -61.57 8.81
N GLU A 482 -42.97 -61.90 10.10
CA GLU A 482 -44.15 -61.59 10.90
C GLU A 482 -44.23 -60.09 11.22
N SER A 483 -43.12 -59.44 11.54
CA SER A 483 -43.08 -58.01 11.83
C SER A 483 -43.37 -57.13 10.61
N THR A 484 -43.13 -57.62 9.40
CA THR A 484 -43.38 -56.88 8.14
C THR A 484 -44.74 -57.21 7.51
N ARG A 485 -45.50 -58.17 8.06
CA ARG A 485 -46.80 -58.60 7.52
C ARG A 485 -47.91 -57.56 7.67
N ASP A 486 -47.86 -56.74 8.72
CA ASP A 486 -48.86 -55.70 9.03
C ASP A 486 -48.39 -54.28 8.63
N GLU A 487 -47.28 -54.18 7.90
CA GLU A 487 -46.65 -52.90 7.55
C GLU A 487 -47.24 -52.36 6.23
N HIS A 488 -48.09 -51.32 6.34
CA HIS A 488 -48.83 -50.75 5.21
C HIS A 488 -48.06 -49.67 4.42
N GLU A 489 -46.88 -49.27 4.88
CA GLU A 489 -46.03 -48.31 4.19
C GLU A 489 -44.95 -49.04 3.37
N ASN A 490 -44.80 -48.63 2.11
CA ASN A 490 -43.80 -49.22 1.22
C ASN A 490 -42.40 -48.71 1.61
N LEU A 491 -41.71 -49.45 2.48
CA LEU A 491 -40.31 -49.19 2.90
C LEU A 491 -39.27 -49.49 1.80
N ARG A 492 -39.59 -49.19 0.54
CA ARG A 492 -38.57 -49.13 -0.50
C ARG A 492 -37.67 -47.95 -0.16
N ILE A 493 -36.47 -48.28 0.30
CA ILE A 493 -35.36 -47.35 0.48
C ILE A 493 -35.25 -46.54 -0.83
N THR A 494 -35.62 -45.27 -0.74
CA THR A 494 -35.29 -44.30 -1.78
C THR A 494 -33.81 -44.00 -1.54
N PHE A 495 -32.96 -44.40 -2.47
CA PHE A 495 -31.60 -43.89 -2.47
C PHE A 495 -31.74 -42.40 -2.74
N GLU A 496 -31.35 -41.57 -1.78
CA GLU A 496 -30.97 -40.21 -2.10
C GLU A 496 -29.80 -40.35 -3.08
N GLU A 497 -30.05 -39.98 -4.33
CA GLU A 497 -28.98 -39.74 -5.29
C GLU A 497 -28.16 -38.57 -4.72
N ASP A 498 -27.15 -38.89 -3.92
CA ASP A 498 -26.01 -38.01 -3.69
C ASP A 498 -25.26 -37.87 -5.01
N GLU A 499 -25.86 -37.15 -5.95
CA GLU A 499 -25.09 -36.25 -6.79
C GLU A 499 -25.46 -34.84 -6.35
N GLU A 500 -24.56 -34.30 -5.55
CA GLU A 500 -24.30 -32.89 -5.36
C GLU A 500 -23.93 -32.27 -6.72
N ASP A 501 -24.90 -32.25 -7.64
CA ASP A 501 -24.79 -31.56 -8.91
C ASP A 501 -25.17 -30.11 -8.63
N VAL A 502 -24.14 -29.37 -8.24
CA VAL A 502 -24.10 -27.92 -8.28
C VAL A 502 -24.72 -27.52 -9.62
N ARG A 503 -25.95 -27.01 -9.58
CA ARG A 503 -26.60 -26.36 -10.71
C ARG A 503 -25.83 -25.08 -11.03
N GLU A 504 -24.67 -25.23 -11.67
CA GLU A 504 -24.12 -24.19 -12.52
C GLU A 504 -24.93 -24.20 -13.81
N VAL A 505 -25.86 -23.26 -13.85
CA VAL A 505 -26.62 -22.88 -15.02
C VAL A 505 -25.66 -22.35 -16.09
N PHE A 506 -25.07 -23.24 -16.91
CA PHE A 506 -24.53 -22.88 -18.21
C PHE A 506 -24.72 -24.05 -19.20
N ASN A 507 -25.79 -23.93 -19.99
CA ASN A 507 -26.05 -24.74 -21.18
C ASN A 507 -24.86 -24.68 -22.15
N PHE A 508 -24.07 -25.75 -22.22
CA PHE A 508 -23.33 -26.11 -23.43
C PHE A 508 -23.98 -27.34 -24.05
N SER A 509 -24.72 -27.10 -25.13
CA SER A 509 -25.28 -28.14 -25.98
C SER A 509 -24.18 -28.66 -26.89
N ASP A 510 -23.40 -29.65 -26.43
CA ASP A 510 -22.60 -30.46 -27.33
C ASP A 510 -23.01 -31.93 -27.26
N ILE A 511 -23.26 -32.43 -28.46
CA ILE A 511 -23.88 -33.68 -28.84
C ILE A 511 -22.82 -34.78 -28.72
N ASP A 512 -23.00 -35.67 -27.75
CA ASP A 512 -22.59 -37.07 -27.89
C ASP A 512 -23.47 -37.94 -26.98
N HIS A 513 -24.65 -38.28 -27.49
CA HIS A 513 -25.53 -39.25 -26.83
C HIS A 513 -24.96 -40.65 -27.03
N SER A 514 -24.04 -41.06 -26.16
CA SER A 514 -23.88 -42.48 -25.84
C SER A 514 -25.25 -43.00 -25.44
N TYR A 515 -25.76 -44.01 -26.16
CA TYR A 515 -27.07 -44.61 -25.93
C TYR A 515 -27.23 -45.00 -24.45
N VAL A 516 -28.08 -44.25 -23.73
CA VAL A 516 -28.51 -44.56 -22.36
C VAL A 516 -29.85 -45.29 -22.48
N PRO A 517 -29.92 -46.60 -22.17
CA PRO A 517 -31.15 -47.36 -22.33
C PRO A 517 -32.29 -46.75 -21.51
N ASN A 518 -33.43 -46.52 -22.17
CA ASN A 518 -34.61 -46.00 -21.49
C ASN A 518 -35.12 -47.04 -20.46
N ARG A 519 -35.80 -46.57 -19.43
CA ARG A 519 -36.43 -47.37 -18.37
C ARG A 519 -37.23 -48.57 -18.89
N GLU A 520 -37.87 -48.44 -20.05
CA GLU A 520 -38.60 -49.55 -20.69
C GLU A 520 -37.68 -50.63 -21.28
N GLU A 521 -36.52 -50.23 -21.79
CA GLU A 521 -35.51 -51.13 -22.33
C GLU A 521 -34.79 -51.87 -21.20
N LEU A 522 -34.46 -51.18 -20.11
CA LEU A 522 -33.95 -51.80 -18.87
C LEU A 522 -34.94 -52.81 -18.30
N LYS A 523 -36.25 -52.48 -18.28
CA LYS A 523 -37.30 -53.43 -17.86
C LYS A 523 -37.37 -54.65 -18.77
N LYS A 524 -37.28 -54.46 -20.10
CA LYS A 524 -37.26 -55.58 -21.06
C LYS A 524 -36.02 -56.47 -20.90
N GLN A 525 -34.85 -55.87 -20.67
CA GLN A 525 -33.62 -56.63 -20.41
C GLN A 525 -33.70 -57.38 -19.08
N GLY A 526 -34.23 -56.77 -18.03
CA GLY A 526 -34.47 -57.42 -16.74
C GLY A 526 -35.45 -58.60 -16.85
N LEU A 527 -36.55 -58.44 -17.60
CA LEU A 527 -37.50 -59.52 -17.87
C LEU A 527 -36.85 -60.68 -18.64
N LYS A 528 -36.04 -60.38 -19.66
CA LYS A 528 -35.25 -61.40 -20.38
C LYS A 528 -34.30 -62.16 -19.45
N LEU A 529 -33.61 -61.46 -18.56
CA LEU A 529 -32.69 -62.09 -17.60
C LEU A 529 -33.40 -63.02 -16.62
N ILE A 530 -34.62 -62.65 -16.20
CA ILE A 530 -35.47 -63.48 -15.34
C ILE A 530 -35.99 -64.69 -16.11
N GLU A 531 -36.47 -64.53 -17.35
CA GLU A 531 -36.90 -65.64 -18.21
C GLU A 531 -35.75 -66.62 -18.52
N ASP A 532 -34.54 -66.12 -18.72
CA ASP A 532 -33.36 -66.95 -19.01
C ASP A 532 -32.90 -67.72 -17.77
N LYS A 533 -33.06 -67.17 -16.56
CA LYS A 533 -32.72 -67.86 -15.30
C LYS A 533 -33.81 -68.75 -14.73
N THR A 534 -35.07 -68.57 -15.11
CA THR A 534 -36.21 -69.37 -14.63
C THR A 534 -36.61 -70.52 -15.56
N LYS A 535 -36.02 -70.61 -16.76
CA LYS A 535 -36.15 -71.80 -17.61
C LYS A 535 -35.39 -72.99 -17.01
N VAL A 536 -36.14 -73.84 -16.31
CA VAL A 536 -35.71 -75.21 -15.97
C VAL A 536 -35.28 -75.93 -17.25
N SER A 537 -33.99 -76.24 -17.35
CA SER A 537 -33.41 -77.04 -18.42
C SER A 537 -34.05 -78.42 -18.44
N LYS A 538 -34.99 -78.66 -19.36
CA LYS A 538 -35.56 -79.98 -19.63
C LYS A 538 -34.43 -80.93 -20.08
N LYS A 539 -34.13 -81.94 -19.25
CA LYS A 539 -33.27 -83.09 -19.58
C LYS A 539 -33.68 -83.68 -20.95
N LYS A 540 -32.73 -83.74 -21.90
CA LYS A 540 -32.86 -84.53 -23.14
C LYS A 540 -33.07 -86.01 -22.79
N GLN A 541 -34.23 -86.56 -23.14
CA GLN A 541 -34.46 -88.00 -23.21
C GLN A 541 -33.53 -88.60 -24.28
N ARG A 542 -32.70 -89.59 -23.89
CA ARG A 542 -32.00 -90.48 -24.82
C ARG A 542 -33.02 -91.50 -25.35
N GLY A 543 -33.35 -91.43 -26.64
CA GLY A 543 -34.05 -92.49 -27.37
C GLY A 543 -33.11 -93.66 -27.69
N PRO A 544 -33.66 -94.89 -27.87
CA PRO A 544 -32.87 -96.12 -27.91
C PRO A 544 -32.20 -96.36 -29.27
N ASN A 545 -31.02 -96.94 -29.21
CA ASN A 545 -30.32 -97.54 -30.35
C ASN A 545 -31.22 -98.54 -31.08
N LYS A 546 -31.33 -98.40 -32.41
CA LYS A 546 -31.63 -99.51 -33.31
C LYS A 546 -30.42 -99.73 -34.22
N LYS A 547 -30.03 -101.00 -34.33
CA LYS A 547 -29.29 -101.53 -35.46
C LYS A 547 -30.10 -101.34 -36.75
#